data_AF-A0A0R3KJF4-F1
#
_entry.id   AF-A0A0R3KJF4-F1
#
_cell.length_a   1.000
_cell.length_b   1.000
_cell.length_c   1.000
_cell.angle_alpha   90.00
_cell.angle_beta   90.00
_cell.angle_gamma   90.00
#
_symmetry.space_group_name_H-M   'P 1'
#
loop_
_entity.id
_entity.type
_entity.pdbx_description
1 polymer ?
#
loop_
_entity_poly.entity_id
_entity_poly.type
_entity_poly.pdbx_seq_one_letter_code
_entity_poly.pdbx_strand_id
1 'polypeptide(L)' 'MARMQIPSETSTWLLQARDFLAEARRQKPGPERNELRETAKVLRQLAKLEASSEQTLERDWRQGT' A
#
# COMPACT_ATOMS: atom_id res chain seq x y z
N MET A 1 7.76 14.53 16.46
CA MET A 1 6.52 13.87 16.00
C MET A 1 6.91 12.67 15.15
N ALA A 2 6.97 11.49 15.77
CA ALA A 2 7.30 10.26 15.08
C ALA A 2 6.09 9.86 14.23
N ARG A 3 6.19 10.04 12.90
CA ARG A 3 5.34 9.28 12.00
C ARG A 3 5.63 7.82 12.31
N MET A 4 4.68 7.12 12.92
CA MET A 4 4.68 5.66 12.91
C MET A 4 4.50 5.26 11.46
N GLN A 5 5.63 5.25 10.76
CA GLN A 5 5.77 4.61 9.47
C GLN A 5 5.52 3.16 9.82
N ILE A 6 4.27 2.72 9.62
CA ILE A 6 3.96 1.32 9.43
C ILE A 6 5.09 0.81 8.54
N PRO A 7 5.92 -0.12 9.02
CA PRO A 7 7.08 -0.56 8.27
C PRO A 7 6.58 -0.84 6.86
N SER A 8 7.12 -0.14 5.88
CA SER A 8 6.71 -0.31 4.48
C SER A 8 6.97 -1.74 3.97
N GLU A 9 7.55 -2.58 4.83
CA GLU A 9 7.84 -3.99 4.71
C GLU A 9 6.74 -4.92 5.29
N THR A 10 5.78 -4.45 6.09
CA THR A 10 4.77 -5.33 6.74
C THR A 10 3.40 -5.41 6.03
N SER A 11 2.96 -4.39 5.29
CA SER A 11 1.68 -4.49 4.56
C SER A 11 1.85 -5.36 3.31
N THR A 12 1.21 -6.54 3.31
CA THR A 12 1.15 -7.48 2.18
C THR A 12 0.78 -6.78 0.87
N TRP A 13 -0.14 -5.80 0.93
CA TRP A 13 -0.55 -5.00 -0.22
C TRP A 13 0.57 -4.17 -0.84
N LEU A 14 1.49 -3.60 -0.03
CA LEU A 14 2.63 -2.83 -0.53
C LEU A 14 3.67 -3.74 -1.18
N LEU A 15 3.87 -4.94 -0.64
CA LEU A 15 4.77 -5.93 -1.22
C LEU A 15 4.27 -6.35 -2.61
N GLN A 16 3.01 -6.74 -2.71
CA GLN A 16 2.39 -7.09 -4.00
C GLN A 16 2.44 -5.93 -4.99
N ALA A 17 2.16 -4.69 -4.55
CA ALA A 17 2.25 -3.52 -5.42
C ALA A 17 3.65 -3.30 -5.99
N ARG A 18 4.71 -3.64 -5.24
CA ARG A 18 6.10 -3.56 -5.75
C ARG A 18 6.34 -4.60 -6.83
N ASP A 19 5.84 -5.81 -6.66
CA ASP A 19 6.03 -6.91 -7.63
C ASP A 19 5.31 -6.59 -8.94
N PHE A 20 4.07 -6.10 -8.88
CA PHE A 20 3.34 -5.63 -10.07
C PHE A 20 4.08 -4.51 -10.81
N LEU A 21 4.71 -3.57 -10.08
CA LEU A 21 5.52 -2.53 -10.70
C LEU A 21 6.83 -3.06 -11.29
N ALA A 22 7.40 -4.11 -10.70
CA ALA A 22 8.58 -4.77 -11.25
C ALA A 22 8.24 -5.47 -12.57
N GLU A 23 7.13 -6.19 -12.62
CA GLU A 23 6.64 -6.81 -13.86
C GLU A 23 6.26 -5.76 -14.91
N ALA A 24 5.59 -4.67 -14.51
CA ALA A 24 5.26 -3.57 -15.43
C ALA A 24 6.49 -2.89 -16.06
N ARG A 25 7.66 -2.94 -15.41
CA ARG A 25 8.92 -2.42 -15.98
C ARG A 25 9.56 -3.37 -16.98
N ARG A 26 9.29 -4.68 -16.86
CA ARG A 26 9.76 -5.71 -17.80
C ARG A 26 8.94 -5.71 -19.08
N GLN A 27 7.67 -5.29 -18.99
CA GLN A 27 6.77 -5.21 -20.13
C GLN A 27 7.05 -4.00 -21.02
N LYS A 28 6.85 -4.18 -22.33
CA LYS A 28 6.86 -3.09 -23.30
C LYS A 28 5.72 -2.11 -23.02
N PRO A 29 5.85 -0.83 -23.41
CA PRO A 29 4.74 0.10 -23.36
C PRO A 29 3.52 -0.46 -24.11
N GLY A 30 2.41 -0.62 -23.41
CA GLY A 30 1.20 -1.26 -23.93
C GLY A 30 0.10 -1.36 -22.87
N PRO A 31 -1.09 -1.85 -23.26
CA PRO A 31 -2.23 -1.99 -22.35
C PRO A 31 -1.91 -2.88 -21.14
N GLU A 32 -1.21 -3.99 -21.35
CA GLU A 32 -0.76 -4.91 -20.30
C GLU A 32 0.09 -4.21 -19.23
N ARG A 33 1.03 -3.36 -19.65
CA ARG A 33 1.82 -2.54 -18.72
C ARG A 33 0.95 -1.58 -17.93
N ASN A 34 -0.07 -1.00 -18.55
CA ASN A 34 -0.96 -0.05 -17.90
C ASN A 34 -1.84 -0.75 -16.86
N GLU A 35 -2.36 -1.93 -17.19
CA GLU A 35 -3.12 -2.78 -16.26
C GLU A 35 -2.29 -3.10 -15.01
N LEU A 36 -1.05 -3.58 -15.17
CA LEU A 36 -0.16 -3.85 -14.03
C LEU A 36 0.10 -2.60 -13.16
N ARG A 37 0.21 -1.41 -13.79
CA ARG A 37 0.37 -0.14 -13.06
C ARG A 37 -0.90 0.26 -12.31
N GLU A 38 -2.07 0.07 -12.90
CA GLU A 38 -3.35 0.35 -12.24
C GLU A 38 -3.59 -0.62 -11.08
N THR A 39 -3.31 -1.91 -11.24
CA THR A 39 -3.34 -2.88 -10.14
C THR A 39 -2.44 -2.44 -8.99
N ALA A 40 -1.19 -2.04 -9.27
CA ALA A 40 -0.28 -1.55 -8.24
C ALA A 40 -0.78 -0.27 -7.54
N LYS A 41 -1.49 0.62 -8.23
CA LYS A 41 -2.12 1.80 -7.62
C LYS A 41 -3.24 1.40 -6.65
N VAL A 42 -4.11 0.48 -7.06
CA VAL A 42 -5.20 -0.03 -6.21
C VAL A 42 -4.64 -0.66 -4.94
N LEU A 43 -3.60 -1.50 -5.07
CA LEU A 43 -2.93 -2.13 -3.93
C LEU A 43 -2.32 -1.10 -2.96
N ARG A 44 -1.70 -0.03 -3.47
CA ARG A 44 -1.21 1.08 -2.64
C ARG A 44 -2.33 1.83 -1.93
N GLN A 45 -3.49 1.97 -2.58
CA GLN A 45 -4.66 2.60 -1.98
C GLN A 45 -5.23 1.73 -0.86
N LEU A 46 -5.31 0.41 -1.05
CA LEU A 46 -5.72 -0.54 0.00
C LEU A 46 -4.78 -0.47 1.21
N ALA A 47 -3.47 -0.48 0.98
CA ALA A 47 -2.48 -0.32 2.05
C ALA A 47 -2.68 1.00 2.83
N LYS A 48 -3.01 2.09 2.13
CA LYS A 48 -3.27 3.38 2.77
C LYS A 48 -4.54 3.35 3.62
N LEU A 49 -5.58 2.65 3.18
CA LEU A 49 -6.82 2.50 3.93
C LEU A 49 -6.61 1.62 5.16
N GLU A 50 -5.89 0.50 5.02
CA GLU A 50 -5.47 -0.37 6.12
C GLU A 50 -4.68 0.44 7.18
N ALA A 51 -3.68 1.19 6.75
CA ALA A 51 -2.90 2.10 7.60
C ALA A 51 -3.75 3.16 8.32
N SER A 52 -4.77 3.69 7.64
CA SER A 52 -5.66 4.70 8.22
C SER A 52 -6.63 4.08 9.22
N SER A 53 -7.05 2.84 8.99
CA SER A 53 -7.88 2.05 9.91
C SER A 53 -7.11 1.69 11.18
N GLU A 54 -5.86 1.20 11.04
CA GLU A 54 -4.97 0.91 12.17
C GLU A 54 -4.69 2.16 13.01
N GLN A 55 -4.45 3.31 12.38
CA GLN A 55 -4.27 4.58 13.09
C GLN A 55 -5.54 5.06 13.81
N THR A 56 -6.71 4.76 13.25
CA THR A 56 -8.00 5.09 13.89
C THR A 56 -8.21 4.23 15.13
N LEU A 57 -7.93 2.92 15.02
CA LEU A 57 -7.94 2.00 16.16
C LEU A 57 -6.94 2.41 17.24
N GLU A 58 -5.69 2.71 16.89
CA GLU A 58 -4.66 3.10 17.88
C GLU A 58 -5.03 4.41 18.61
N ARG A 59 -5.71 5.34 17.95
CA ARG A 59 -6.22 6.56 18.57
C ARG A 59 -7.36 6.31 19.55
N ASP A 60 -8.25 5.37 19.24
CA ASP A 60 -9.40 5.04 20.09
C ASP A 60 -8.95 4.41 21.41
N TRP A 61 -7.95 3.50 21.37
CA TRP A 61 -7.34 2.92 22.57
C TRP A 61 -6.64 3.95 23.48
N ARG A 62 -6.21 5.10 22.94
CA ARG A 62 -5.52 6.16 23.70
C ARG A 62 -6.48 7.16 24.35
N GLN A 63 -7.75 7.18 23.97
CA GLN A 63 -8.76 8.09 24.53
C GLN A 63 -9.62 7.43 25.63
N GLY A 64 -9.46 6.13 25.85
CA GLY A 64 -10.12 5.39 26.93
C GLY A 64 -9.31 5.31 28.23
N THR A 65 -8.92 6.45 28.80
CA THR A 65 -8.44 6.60 30.20
C THR A 65 -8.76 8.00 30.69
#